data_AF-A0A5E4GGK0-F1
#
_entry.id   AF-A0A5E4GGK0-F1
#
_cell.length_a   1.000
_cell.length_b   1.000
_cell.length_c   1.000
_cell.angle_alpha   90.00
_cell.angle_beta   90.00
_cell.angle_gamma   90.00
#
_symmetry.space_group_name_H-M   'P 1'
#
loop_
_entity.id
_entity.type
_entity.pdbx_description
1 polymer ?
#
loop_
_entity_poly.entity_id
_entity_poly.type
_entity_poly.pdbx_seq_one_letter_code
_entity_poly.pdbx_strand_id
1 'polypeptide(L)'
;MGLKSPASETAEFVSVFRSGSCSEKGPKQYMEDEYICVDDLHEHLGQMENLPSPGKAVRSAFVKADHAFADASSVDKSSGTTALTALILGSCVGEAGRAIELSKDHKPNCTSERLRIENGYLNGQLSVARALGDWRIKGSKGSNCPLSSEPELEEIVLTEEDEFLIMGCDGLWDVMSSQCAVTTVRKELLQHNDPERCSKALVKETQRKESQPMDWQQ
;
A
#
# COMPACT_ATOMS: atom_id res chain seq x y z
N MET A 1 -45.55 26.41 -28.00
CA MET A 1 -45.37 25.74 -26.69
C MET A 1 -44.38 24.62 -26.90
N GLY A 2 -43.11 24.83 -26.50
CA GLY A 2 -42.08 23.80 -26.61
C GLY A 2 -42.26 22.78 -25.49
N LEU A 3 -42.48 21.52 -25.84
CA LEU A 3 -42.47 20.41 -24.90
C LEU A 3 -41.02 20.21 -24.44
N LYS A 4 -40.74 20.52 -23.17
CA LYS A 4 -39.48 20.14 -22.51
C LYS A 4 -39.44 18.63 -22.41
N SER A 5 -38.36 18.03 -22.90
CA SER A 5 -37.99 16.64 -22.61
C SER A 5 -37.90 16.43 -21.09
N PRO A 6 -38.28 15.25 -20.57
CA PRO A 6 -38.16 14.97 -19.16
C PRO A 6 -36.68 14.95 -18.79
N ALA A 7 -36.35 15.53 -17.62
CA ALA A 7 -35.01 15.50 -17.05
C ALA A 7 -34.54 14.04 -17.02
N SER A 8 -33.39 13.76 -17.64
CA SER A 8 -32.77 12.44 -17.60
C SER A 8 -32.57 12.06 -16.14
N GLU A 9 -33.04 10.87 -15.80
CA GLU A 9 -32.68 10.16 -14.57
C GLU A 9 -31.18 10.36 -14.31
N THR A 10 -30.84 10.81 -13.11
CA THR A 10 -29.47 10.83 -12.62
C THR A 10 -28.97 9.39 -12.66
N ALA A 11 -28.23 9.05 -13.71
CA ALA A 11 -27.53 7.77 -13.78
C ALA A 11 -26.62 7.72 -12.56
N GLU A 12 -26.97 6.87 -11.60
CA GLU A 12 -26.16 6.59 -10.43
C GLU A 12 -24.83 6.04 -10.95
N PHE A 13 -23.77 6.83 -10.83
CA PHE A 13 -22.45 6.41 -11.29
C PHE A 13 -21.97 5.29 -10.37
N VAL A 14 -21.95 4.07 -10.89
CA VAL A 14 -21.35 2.93 -10.18
C VAL A 14 -19.87 2.91 -10.54
N SER A 15 -19.02 3.23 -9.56
CA SER A 15 -17.57 3.10 -9.70
C SER A 15 -17.20 1.63 -9.85
N VAL A 16 -16.62 1.27 -10.99
CA VAL A 16 -16.04 -0.06 -11.21
C VAL A 16 -14.54 0.05 -11.03
N PHE A 17 -14.03 -0.45 -9.91
CA PHE A 17 -12.60 -0.58 -9.68
C PHE A 17 -12.05 -1.74 -10.50
N ARG A 18 -10.89 -1.53 -11.13
CA ARG A 18 -10.15 -2.58 -11.84
C ARG A 18 -8.74 -2.60 -11.28
N SER A 19 -8.29 -3.78 -10.87
CA SER A 19 -6.97 -4.00 -10.30
C SER A 19 -6.08 -4.75 -11.30
N GLY A 20 -4.78 -4.57 -11.15
CA GLY A 20 -3.75 -5.26 -11.91
C GLY A 20 -2.49 -5.34 -11.06
N SER A 21 -1.72 -6.40 -11.20
CA SER A 21 -0.66 -6.72 -10.25
C SER A 21 0.50 -7.44 -10.94
N CYS A 22 1.71 -7.19 -10.48
CA CYS A 22 2.89 -7.86 -11.00
C CYS A 22 3.91 -7.97 -9.89
N SER A 23 4.48 -9.16 -9.73
CA SER A 23 5.50 -9.45 -8.74
C SER A 23 6.63 -10.20 -9.45
N GLU A 24 7.85 -9.71 -9.26
CA GLU A 24 9.05 -10.32 -9.83
C GLU A 24 10.09 -10.49 -8.72
N LYS A 25 10.70 -11.66 -8.67
CA LYS A 25 11.75 -11.97 -7.68
C LYS A 25 13.02 -11.12 -7.91
N GLY A 26 13.25 -10.70 -9.16
CA GLY A 26 14.47 -10.03 -9.57
C GLY A 26 15.71 -10.91 -9.32
N PRO A 27 16.86 -10.32 -8.92
CA PRO A 27 18.10 -11.05 -8.69
C PRO A 27 18.13 -11.83 -7.37
N LYS A 28 17.08 -11.73 -6.53
CA LYS A 28 17.05 -12.34 -5.19
C LYS A 28 16.98 -13.87 -5.25
N GLN A 29 17.44 -14.49 -4.17
CA GLN A 29 17.41 -15.96 -4.03
C GLN A 29 15.97 -16.48 -3.88
N TYR A 30 15.13 -15.78 -3.11
CA TYR A 30 13.76 -16.14 -2.78
C TYR A 30 12.79 -14.98 -3.06
N MET A 31 11.50 -15.30 -3.25
CA MET A 31 10.43 -14.30 -3.34
C MET A 31 10.06 -13.86 -1.91
N GLU A 32 10.26 -12.59 -1.61
CA GLU A 32 10.03 -12.01 -0.27
C GLU A 32 8.80 -11.08 -0.24
N ASP A 33 8.38 -10.59 -1.40
CA ASP A 33 7.22 -9.71 -1.53
C ASP A 33 5.97 -10.53 -1.89
N GLU A 34 4.85 -10.18 -1.27
CA GLU A 34 3.55 -10.76 -1.53
C GLU A 34 2.52 -9.63 -1.61
N TYR A 35 1.48 -9.79 -2.43
CA TYR A 35 0.35 -8.86 -2.46
C TYR A 35 -0.95 -9.63 -2.33
N ILE A 36 -1.94 -9.01 -1.69
CA ILE A 36 -3.29 -9.56 -1.56
C ILE A 36 -4.25 -8.49 -2.06
N CYS A 37 -5.07 -8.84 -3.06
CA CYS A 37 -6.13 -7.98 -3.57
C CYS A 37 -7.48 -8.65 -3.30
N VAL A 38 -8.40 -7.89 -2.70
CA VAL A 38 -9.79 -8.30 -2.46
C VAL A 38 -10.67 -7.24 -3.08
N ASP A 39 -11.21 -7.52 -4.28
CA ASP A 39 -11.97 -6.53 -5.05
C ASP A 39 -13.32 -6.18 -4.38
N ASP A 40 -14.03 -7.18 -3.84
CA ASP A 40 -15.26 -6.96 -3.07
C ASP A 40 -15.13 -7.52 -1.64
N LEU A 41 -14.90 -6.60 -0.70
CA LEU A 41 -14.79 -6.93 0.71
C LEU A 41 -16.16 -7.32 1.34
N HIS A 42 -17.28 -6.87 0.78
CA HIS A 42 -18.62 -7.19 1.29
C HIS A 42 -18.93 -8.69 1.13
N GLU A 43 -18.49 -9.31 0.02
CA GLU A 43 -18.62 -10.77 -0.18
C GLU A 43 -17.90 -11.59 0.92
N HIS A 44 -16.84 -11.02 1.51
CA HIS A 44 -16.00 -11.68 2.49
C HIS A 44 -16.41 -11.42 3.95
N LEU A 45 -17.10 -10.30 4.21
CA LEU A 45 -17.40 -9.84 5.58
C LEU A 45 -18.79 -10.22 6.10
N GLY A 46 -19.71 -10.66 5.24
CA GLY A 46 -21.08 -10.99 5.64
C GLY A 46 -21.88 -9.79 6.18
N GLN A 47 -23.11 -10.02 6.67
CA GLN A 47 -23.94 -8.98 7.29
C GLN A 47 -23.40 -8.63 8.68
N MET A 48 -22.55 -7.62 8.81
CA MET A 48 -22.07 -7.12 10.10
C MET A 48 -22.90 -5.93 10.60
N GLU A 49 -23.79 -6.19 11.55
CA GLU A 49 -24.38 -5.16 12.40
C GLU A 49 -23.32 -4.73 13.45
N ASN A 50 -22.83 -3.48 13.37
CA ASN A 50 -21.78 -2.86 14.21
C ASN A 50 -20.33 -2.97 13.70
N LEU A 51 -20.06 -2.48 12.49
CA LEU A 51 -18.69 -2.32 12.02
C LEU A 51 -17.98 -1.19 12.82
N PRO A 52 -16.81 -1.42 13.43
CA PRO A 52 -15.98 -0.34 13.96
C PRO A 52 -15.59 0.61 12.83
N SER A 53 -15.20 1.86 13.16
CA SER A 53 -14.71 2.78 12.13
C SER A 53 -13.57 2.14 11.33
N PRO A 54 -13.46 2.35 10.01
CA PRO A 54 -12.48 1.70 9.16
C PRO A 54 -11.06 1.76 9.73
N GLY A 55 -10.61 2.93 10.20
CA GLY A 55 -9.30 3.06 10.85
C GLY A 55 -9.12 2.19 12.10
N LYS A 56 -10.15 2.04 12.94
CA LYS A 56 -10.09 1.12 14.11
C LYS A 56 -10.06 -0.34 13.68
N ALA A 57 -10.81 -0.69 12.63
CA ALA A 57 -10.81 -2.03 12.07
C ALA A 57 -9.42 -2.41 11.55
N VAL A 58 -8.80 -1.52 10.76
CA VAL A 58 -7.46 -1.72 10.20
C VAL A 58 -6.41 -1.85 11.31
N ARG A 59 -6.39 -0.95 12.29
CA ARG A 59 -5.48 -1.07 13.45
C ARG A 59 -5.67 -2.40 14.18
N SER A 60 -6.92 -2.78 14.45
CA SER A 60 -7.21 -4.05 15.11
C SER A 60 -6.74 -5.25 14.29
N ALA A 61 -6.90 -5.21 12.96
CA ALA A 61 -6.45 -6.26 12.05
C ALA A 61 -4.92 -6.41 12.09
N PHE A 62 -4.16 -5.32 12.04
CA PHE A 62 -2.69 -5.35 12.14
C PHE A 62 -2.22 -5.97 13.46
N VAL A 63 -2.78 -5.55 14.60
CA VAL A 63 -2.42 -6.10 15.91
C VAL A 63 -2.78 -7.60 16.00
N LYS A 64 -3.93 -8.00 15.49
CA LYS A 64 -4.35 -9.41 15.46
C LYS A 64 -3.44 -10.24 14.57
N ALA A 65 -3.09 -9.74 13.39
CA ALA A 65 -2.15 -10.39 12.49
C ALA A 65 -0.78 -10.57 13.17
N ASP A 66 -0.27 -9.53 13.83
CA ASP A 66 1.00 -9.60 14.56
C ASP A 66 0.98 -10.64 15.69
N HIS A 67 -0.12 -10.73 16.44
CA HIS A 67 -0.29 -11.79 17.43
C HIS A 67 -0.37 -13.18 16.81
N ALA A 68 -0.99 -13.32 15.63
CA ALA A 68 -1.00 -14.58 14.91
C ALA A 68 0.41 -15.01 14.48
N PHE A 69 1.28 -14.07 14.08
CA PHE A 69 2.71 -14.34 13.88
C PHE A 69 3.40 -14.86 15.15
N ALA A 70 3.05 -14.30 16.32
CA ALA A 70 3.62 -14.74 17.60
C ALA A 70 3.21 -16.18 17.97
N ASP A 71 1.97 -16.53 17.64
CA ASP A 71 1.35 -17.80 18.01
C ASP A 71 1.64 -18.92 16.99
N ALA A 72 2.04 -18.56 15.76
CA ALA A 72 2.38 -19.50 14.71
C ALA A 72 3.73 -20.21 14.99
N SER A 73 3.67 -21.51 15.27
CA SER A 73 4.88 -22.32 15.51
C SER A 73 5.73 -22.56 14.26
N SER A 74 5.18 -22.32 13.07
CA SER A 74 5.83 -22.54 11.77
C SER A 74 6.66 -21.36 11.29
N VAL A 75 6.58 -20.21 11.95
CA VAL A 75 7.28 -18.98 11.56
C VAL A 75 8.44 -18.73 12.52
N ASP A 76 9.62 -18.43 11.98
CA ASP A 76 10.77 -18.06 12.83
C ASP A 76 10.48 -16.73 13.54
N LYS A 77 10.87 -16.63 14.82
CA LYS A 77 10.60 -15.42 15.62
C LYS A 77 11.39 -14.20 15.17
N SER A 78 12.40 -14.38 14.32
CA SER A 78 13.18 -13.31 13.69
C SER A 78 12.68 -12.99 12.28
N SER A 79 11.59 -13.61 11.83
CA SER A 79 10.93 -13.25 10.58
C SER A 79 9.91 -12.15 10.85
N GLY A 80 9.94 -11.14 9.99
CA GLY A 80 8.95 -10.07 9.97
C GLY A 80 8.72 -9.56 8.57
N THR A 81 7.73 -8.68 8.44
CA THR A 81 7.35 -8.09 7.16
C THR A 81 6.79 -6.69 7.39
N THR A 82 7.05 -5.80 6.43
CA THR A 82 6.33 -4.54 6.32
C THR A 82 5.00 -4.79 5.62
N ALA A 83 3.99 -3.98 5.92
CA ALA A 83 2.69 -4.11 5.28
C ALA A 83 2.15 -2.73 4.93
N LEU A 84 1.67 -2.61 3.70
CA LEU A 84 0.90 -1.47 3.22
C LEU A 84 -0.50 -1.96 2.86
N THR A 85 -1.53 -1.23 3.29
CA THR A 85 -2.92 -1.60 3.04
C THR A 85 -3.69 -0.37 2.60
N ALA A 86 -4.47 -0.51 1.53
CA ALA A 86 -5.45 0.48 1.10
C ALA A 86 -6.84 -0.14 1.23
N LEU A 87 -7.76 0.60 1.85
CA LEU A 87 -9.18 0.25 1.94
C LEU A 87 -9.97 1.36 1.26
N ILE A 88 -10.61 1.03 0.14
CA ILE A 88 -11.41 1.98 -0.64
C ILE A 88 -12.88 1.72 -0.33
N LEU A 89 -13.62 2.77 0.07
CA LEU A 89 -15.04 2.69 0.42
C LEU A 89 -15.82 3.78 -0.35
N GLY A 90 -16.87 3.39 -1.07
CA GLY A 90 -17.78 4.32 -1.78
C GLY A 90 -17.58 4.40 -3.30
N SER A 91 -18.28 5.35 -3.93
CA SER A 91 -18.24 5.61 -5.38
C SER A 91 -17.66 6.99 -5.71
N CYS A 92 -16.60 7.06 -6.50
CA CYS A 92 -16.02 8.31 -7.00
C CYS A 92 -16.55 8.67 -8.39
N VAL A 93 -16.76 9.95 -8.69
CA VAL A 93 -17.05 10.53 -10.03
C VAL A 93 -16.00 11.60 -10.28
N GLY A 94 -15.44 11.70 -11.52
CA GLY A 94 -14.76 12.87 -12.16
C GLY A 94 -13.24 12.80 -12.49
N GLU A 95 -12.51 13.92 -12.75
CA GLU A 95 -11.19 13.96 -13.47
C GLU A 95 -10.06 14.90 -12.93
N ALA A 96 -8.80 14.41 -12.73
CA ALA A 96 -7.49 15.13 -12.86
C ALA A 96 -6.23 14.24 -12.57
N GLY A 97 -5.01 14.74 -12.84
CA GLY A 97 -3.87 13.92 -13.28
C GLY A 97 -2.50 14.05 -12.60
N ARG A 98 -2.41 14.26 -11.28
CA ARG A 98 -1.14 14.50 -10.57
C ARG A 98 -0.80 13.40 -9.55
N ALA A 99 0.49 13.11 -9.35
CA ALA A 99 0.95 12.20 -8.29
C ALA A 99 0.76 12.81 -6.88
N ILE A 100 0.17 12.05 -5.97
CA ILE A 100 0.03 12.37 -4.54
C ILE A 100 0.53 11.17 -3.74
N GLU A 101 1.47 11.39 -2.82
CA GLU A 101 1.97 10.33 -1.94
C GLU A 101 1.04 10.16 -0.74
N LEU A 102 0.55 8.93 -0.53
CA LEU A 102 -0.45 8.59 0.50
C LEU A 102 0.15 7.87 1.71
N SER A 103 1.44 7.58 1.67
CA SER A 103 2.17 6.93 2.77
C SER A 103 3.63 7.38 2.77
N LYS A 104 4.25 7.32 3.93
CA LYS A 104 5.68 7.65 4.11
C LYS A 104 6.39 6.44 4.71
N ASP A 105 7.61 6.20 4.26
CA ASP A 105 8.47 5.15 4.84
C ASP A 105 8.71 5.39 6.34
N HIS A 106 8.41 4.38 7.16
CA HIS A 106 8.72 4.40 8.59
C HIS A 106 10.15 3.97 8.87
N LYS A 107 11.11 4.79 8.45
CA LYS A 107 12.52 4.60 8.78
C LYS A 107 12.79 5.04 10.23
N PRO A 108 13.67 4.35 11.00
CA PRO A 108 13.95 4.68 12.40
C PRO A 108 14.43 6.11 12.65
N ASN A 109 14.96 6.78 11.63
CA ASN A 109 15.43 8.16 11.68
C ASN A 109 14.36 9.22 11.34
N CYS A 110 13.16 8.84 10.90
CA CYS A 110 12.06 9.76 10.62
C CYS A 110 11.58 10.44 11.91
N THR A 111 11.18 11.72 11.84
CA THR A 111 10.84 12.53 13.02
C THR A 111 9.74 11.90 13.88
N SER A 112 8.69 11.35 13.26
CA SER A 112 7.59 10.65 13.96
C SER A 112 8.08 9.42 14.74
N GLU A 113 8.92 8.60 14.11
CA GLU A 113 9.46 7.38 14.72
C GLU A 113 10.56 7.68 15.75
N ARG A 114 11.36 8.73 15.56
CA ARG A 114 12.36 9.19 16.52
C ARG A 114 11.74 9.79 17.78
N LEU A 115 10.55 10.38 17.69
CA LEU A 115 9.80 10.82 18.86
C LEU A 115 9.24 9.62 19.64
N ARG A 116 8.89 8.55 18.94
CA ARG A 116 8.34 7.32 19.54
C ARG A 116 9.41 6.42 20.15
N ILE A 117 10.54 6.26 19.48
CA ILE A 117 11.67 5.42 19.88
C ILE A 117 12.76 6.34 20.42
N GLU A 118 13.18 6.16 21.68
CA GLU A 118 14.21 6.98 22.35
C GLU A 118 15.55 7.01 21.56
N ASN A 119 15.65 7.95 20.62
CA ASN A 119 16.71 8.11 19.59
C ASN A 119 16.69 7.15 18.38
N GLY A 120 15.55 6.53 18.03
CA GLY A 120 15.44 5.69 16.81
C GLY A 120 16.29 4.42 16.85
N TYR A 121 16.77 4.02 18.02
CA TYR A 121 17.77 2.96 18.16
C TYR A 121 17.11 1.59 18.36
N LEU A 122 16.89 0.87 17.25
CA LEU A 122 16.53 -0.55 17.25
C LEU A 122 17.75 -1.46 17.41
N ASN A 123 18.72 -1.06 18.26
CA ASN A 123 20.02 -1.74 18.43
C ASN A 123 20.77 -2.03 17.11
N GLY A 124 20.47 -1.30 16.03
CA GLY A 124 21.00 -1.55 14.69
C GLY A 124 20.56 -2.86 14.03
N GLN A 125 19.56 -3.56 14.57
CA GLN A 125 19.14 -4.88 14.09
C GLN A 125 18.16 -4.83 12.91
N LEU A 126 17.38 -3.74 12.77
CA LEU A 126 16.40 -3.56 11.71
C LEU A 126 16.52 -2.16 11.08
N SER A 127 16.26 -2.08 9.78
CA SER A 127 16.19 -0.84 9.00
C SER A 127 14.81 -0.18 9.03
N VAL A 128 13.81 -0.81 9.68
CA VAL A 128 12.42 -0.37 9.74
C VAL A 128 11.99 -0.11 11.18
N ALA A 129 11.15 0.90 11.41
CA ALA A 129 10.60 1.21 12.73
C ALA A 129 9.30 0.44 13.04
N ARG A 130 8.67 -0.11 12.00
CA ARG A 130 7.40 -0.83 12.09
C ARG A 130 7.42 -2.09 11.23
N ALA A 131 6.90 -3.19 11.79
CA ALA A 131 6.80 -4.48 11.12
C ALA A 131 5.77 -5.37 11.83
N LEU A 132 5.16 -6.28 11.08
CA LEU A 132 4.49 -7.47 11.62
C LEU A 132 5.56 -8.55 11.84
N GLY A 133 5.42 -9.37 12.88
CA GLY A 133 6.43 -10.37 13.23
C GLY A 133 7.59 -9.79 14.05
N ASP A 134 8.80 -10.29 13.83
CA ASP A 134 10.03 -9.89 14.56
C ASP A 134 9.89 -10.00 16.09
N TRP A 135 9.19 -11.04 16.55
CA TRP A 135 8.93 -11.30 17.96
C TRP A 135 10.18 -11.58 18.79
N ARG A 136 11.32 -11.92 18.16
CA ARG A 136 12.63 -11.95 18.82
C ARG A 136 13.03 -10.57 19.35
N ILE A 137 12.66 -9.50 18.65
CA ILE A 137 12.93 -8.11 19.04
C ILE A 137 11.79 -7.58 19.91
N LYS A 138 10.53 -7.91 19.60
CA LYS A 138 9.37 -7.48 20.39
C LYS A 138 9.31 -8.13 21.77
N GLY A 139 9.71 -9.40 21.92
CA GLY A 139 9.61 -10.12 23.18
C GLY A 139 8.21 -10.70 23.42
N SER A 140 7.59 -10.41 24.55
CA SER A 140 6.25 -10.88 24.89
C SER A 140 5.16 -9.88 24.49
N LYS A 141 3.93 -10.36 24.25
CA LYS A 141 2.77 -9.49 23.95
C LYS A 141 2.63 -8.40 25.03
N GLY A 142 2.52 -7.13 24.62
CA GLY A 142 2.39 -5.98 25.51
C GLY A 142 3.71 -5.49 26.16
N SER A 143 4.87 -6.01 25.74
CA SER A 143 6.16 -5.43 26.11
C SER A 143 6.33 -4.02 25.51
N ASN A 144 7.07 -3.16 26.22
CA ASN A 144 7.51 -1.90 25.65
C ASN A 144 8.66 -2.18 24.67
N CYS A 145 8.34 -2.34 23.39
CA CYS A 145 9.31 -2.49 22.32
C CYS A 145 9.32 -1.28 21.39
N PRO A 146 10.51 -0.82 20.94
CA PRO A 146 10.59 0.21 19.90
C PRO A 146 10.07 -0.21 18.53
N LEU A 147 9.94 -1.52 18.23
CA LEU A 147 9.36 -2.00 16.97
C LEU A 147 7.84 -2.13 17.11
N SER A 148 7.08 -1.35 16.32
CA SER A 148 5.60 -1.35 16.39
C SER A 148 4.97 -2.16 15.26
N SER A 149 3.90 -2.89 15.55
CA SER A 149 2.99 -3.45 14.53
C SER A 149 1.81 -2.56 14.20
N GLU A 150 1.63 -1.43 14.91
CA GLU A 150 0.54 -0.52 14.61
C GLU A 150 0.81 0.29 13.33
N PRO A 151 -0.14 0.32 12.37
CA PRO A 151 0.02 1.07 11.14
C PRO A 151 -0.14 2.58 11.38
N GLU A 152 0.47 3.40 10.53
CA GLU A 152 0.03 4.78 10.33
C GLU A 152 -1.23 4.77 9.47
N LEU A 153 -2.20 5.61 9.80
CA LEU A 153 -3.44 5.71 9.07
C LEU A 153 -3.56 7.10 8.45
N GLU A 154 -3.90 7.13 7.19
CA GLU A 154 -4.32 8.32 6.46
C GLU A 154 -5.68 8.03 5.83
N GLU A 155 -6.64 8.93 6.04
CA GLU A 155 -7.98 8.83 5.46
C GLU A 155 -8.14 9.98 4.47
N ILE A 156 -8.45 9.63 3.23
CA ILE A 156 -8.59 10.59 2.12
C ILE A 156 -9.96 10.39 1.51
N VAL A 157 -10.63 11.51 1.28
CA VAL A 157 -11.88 11.53 0.51
C VAL A 157 -11.50 11.51 -0.95
N LEU A 158 -11.77 10.39 -1.63
CA LEU A 158 -11.57 10.29 -3.06
C LEU A 158 -12.47 11.29 -3.78
N THR A 159 -11.89 11.92 -4.77
CA THR A 159 -12.53 12.90 -5.63
C THR A 159 -12.54 12.40 -7.07
N GLU A 160 -13.25 13.17 -7.87
CA GLU A 160 -13.10 13.28 -9.31
C GLU A 160 -11.61 13.23 -9.72
N GLU A 161 -10.74 13.89 -9.00
CA GLU A 161 -9.36 14.08 -9.41
C GLU A 161 -8.45 12.84 -9.24
N ASP A 162 -8.98 11.74 -8.68
CA ASP A 162 -8.20 10.56 -8.34
C ASP A 162 -8.37 9.43 -9.37
N GLU A 163 -7.41 9.31 -10.29
CA GLU A 163 -7.51 8.36 -11.43
C GLU A 163 -7.15 6.91 -11.08
N PHE A 164 -6.12 6.70 -10.26
CA PHE A 164 -5.62 5.38 -9.89
C PHE A 164 -4.73 5.45 -8.65
N LEU A 165 -4.59 4.32 -7.97
CA LEU A 165 -3.64 4.11 -6.87
C LEU A 165 -2.50 3.20 -7.34
N ILE A 166 -1.26 3.60 -7.07
CA ILE A 166 -0.08 2.74 -7.26
C ILE A 166 0.39 2.29 -5.88
N MET A 167 0.47 0.98 -5.69
CA MET A 167 1.11 0.36 -4.52
C MET A 167 2.32 -0.44 -5.00
N GLY A 168 3.43 -0.37 -4.27
CA GLY A 168 4.66 -1.09 -4.61
C GLY A 168 5.61 -1.15 -3.43
N CYS A 169 6.53 -2.11 -3.45
CA CYS A 169 7.60 -2.26 -2.47
C CYS A 169 8.77 -1.29 -2.74
N ASP A 170 9.73 -1.25 -1.82
CA ASP A 170 10.95 -0.45 -1.92
C ASP A 170 11.73 -0.71 -3.23
N GLY A 171 11.77 -1.95 -3.72
CA GLY A 171 12.41 -2.28 -5.00
C GLY A 171 11.89 -1.47 -6.19
N LEU A 172 10.63 -1.03 -6.19
CA LEU A 172 10.11 -0.09 -7.20
C LEU A 172 10.60 1.34 -6.91
N TRP A 173 10.42 1.80 -5.68
CA TRP A 173 10.60 3.21 -5.30
C TRP A 173 12.07 3.62 -5.16
N ASP A 174 12.97 2.66 -4.95
CA ASP A 174 14.43 2.88 -4.86
C ASP A 174 15.03 3.38 -6.18
N VAL A 175 14.41 3.04 -7.32
CA VAL A 175 14.90 3.41 -8.66
C VAL A 175 13.91 4.25 -9.46
N MET A 176 12.68 4.42 -8.97
CA MET A 176 11.63 5.14 -9.68
C MET A 176 10.94 6.16 -8.78
N SER A 177 10.92 7.43 -9.21
CA SER A 177 10.14 8.45 -8.50
C SER A 177 8.63 8.27 -8.70
N SER A 178 7.85 8.73 -7.73
CA SER A 178 6.38 8.73 -7.74
C SER A 178 5.80 9.30 -9.05
N GLN A 179 6.36 10.42 -9.52
CA GLN A 179 5.92 11.05 -10.78
C GLN A 179 6.29 10.22 -12.02
N CYS A 180 7.44 9.54 -12.03
CA CYS A 180 7.81 8.64 -13.12
C CYS A 180 6.85 7.44 -13.21
N ALA A 181 6.48 6.87 -12.06
CA ALA A 181 5.50 5.79 -11.98
C ALA A 181 4.12 6.22 -12.50
N VAL A 182 3.61 7.35 -12.02
CA VAL A 182 2.34 7.95 -12.49
C VAL A 182 2.36 8.20 -14.00
N THR A 183 3.45 8.75 -14.52
CA THR A 183 3.59 9.02 -15.97
C THR A 183 3.56 7.72 -16.78
N THR A 184 4.22 6.67 -16.29
CA THR A 184 4.25 5.34 -16.91
C THR A 184 2.86 4.72 -16.94
N VAL A 185 2.17 4.69 -15.79
CA VAL A 185 0.82 4.14 -15.68
C VAL A 185 -0.16 4.89 -16.56
N ARG A 186 -0.16 6.23 -16.55
CA ARG A 186 -1.04 7.04 -17.41
C ARG A 186 -0.85 6.74 -18.89
N LYS A 187 0.41 6.60 -19.33
CA LYS A 187 0.72 6.24 -20.71
C LYS A 187 0.15 4.87 -21.09
N GLU A 188 0.33 3.86 -20.24
CA GLU A 188 -0.18 2.51 -20.48
C GLU A 188 -1.71 2.44 -20.46
N LEU A 189 -2.35 3.13 -19.50
CA LEU A 189 -3.82 3.25 -19.45
C LEU A 189 -4.38 3.94 -20.69
N LEU A 190 -3.77 5.03 -21.16
CA LEU A 190 -4.19 5.73 -22.38
C LEU A 190 -4.08 4.85 -23.63
N GLN A 191 -3.08 3.96 -23.69
CA GLN A 191 -2.83 3.13 -24.87
C GLN A 191 -3.62 1.81 -24.87
N HIS A 192 -3.81 1.23 -23.70
CA HIS A 192 -4.30 -0.15 -23.57
C HIS A 192 -5.50 -0.29 -22.64
N ASN A 193 -5.76 0.69 -21.78
CA ASN A 193 -6.83 0.69 -20.80
C ASN A 193 -6.85 -0.59 -19.93
N ASP A 194 -5.67 -1.08 -19.56
CA ASP A 194 -5.45 -2.37 -18.91
C ASP A 194 -4.50 -2.23 -17.70
N PRO A 195 -5.00 -2.32 -16.45
CA PRO A 195 -4.19 -2.14 -15.25
C PRO A 195 -3.14 -3.24 -15.06
N GLU A 196 -3.37 -4.44 -15.60
CA GLU A 196 -2.41 -5.56 -15.54
C GLU A 196 -1.19 -5.31 -16.44
N ARG A 197 -1.37 -4.56 -17.53
CA ARG A 197 -0.23 -4.07 -18.32
C ARG A 197 0.52 -2.96 -17.61
N CYS A 198 -0.20 -2.10 -16.88
CA CYS A 198 0.42 -1.02 -16.11
C CYS A 198 1.37 -1.56 -15.05
N SER A 199 0.94 -2.57 -14.28
CA SER A 199 1.79 -3.22 -13.27
C SER A 199 3.04 -3.85 -13.90
N LYS A 200 2.89 -4.57 -15.03
CA LYS A 200 4.02 -5.15 -15.78
C LYS A 200 4.96 -4.10 -16.37
N ALA A 201 4.43 -2.97 -16.83
CA ALA A 201 5.23 -1.88 -17.38
C ALA A 201 6.09 -1.22 -16.30
N LEU A 202 5.52 -1.00 -15.10
CA LEU A 202 6.28 -0.50 -13.95
C LEU A 202 7.46 -1.42 -13.62
N VAL A 203 7.21 -2.72 -13.47
CA VAL A 203 8.26 -3.69 -13.14
C VAL A 203 9.35 -3.76 -14.23
N LYS A 204 8.97 -3.73 -15.51
CA LYS A 204 9.93 -3.68 -16.63
C LYS A 204 10.79 -2.43 -16.60
N GLU A 205 10.21 -1.28 -16.31
CA GLU A 205 10.96 -0.02 -16.22
C GLU A 205 11.89 -0.01 -15.00
N THR A 206 11.47 -0.59 -13.87
CA THR A 206 12.34 -0.83 -12.69
C THR A 206 13.58 -1.64 -13.07
N GLN A 207 13.38 -2.82 -13.66
CA GLN A 207 14.49 -3.69 -14.08
C GLN A 207 15.42 -3.01 -15.09
N ARG A 208 14.85 -2.21 -15.99
CA ARG A 208 15.63 -1.42 -16.96
C ARG A 208 16.50 -0.37 -16.28
N LYS A 209 16.00 0.29 -15.23
CA LYS A 209 16.75 1.29 -14.46
C LYS A 209 17.83 0.65 -13.59
N GLU A 210 17.55 -0.50 -12.96
CA GLU A 210 18.57 -1.27 -12.22
C GLU A 210 19.72 -1.75 -13.11
N SER A 211 19.42 -2.07 -14.37
CA SER A 211 20.40 -2.56 -15.34
C SER A 211 21.26 -1.46 -15.97
N GLN A 212 20.95 -0.18 -15.73
CA GLN A 212 21.76 0.94 -16.21
C GLN A 212 22.82 1.30 -15.17
N PRO A 213 24.10 1.44 -15.55
CA PRO A 213 25.09 1.96 -14.62
C PRO A 213 24.68 3.38 -14.19
N MET A 214 24.53 3.58 -12.89
CA MET A 214 24.26 4.89 -12.30
C MET A 214 25.44 5.83 -12.60
N ASP A 215 25.27 6.75 -13.55
CA ASP A 215 26.15 7.90 -13.70
C ASP A 215 25.93 8.85 -12.51
N TRP A 216 26.70 8.66 -11.44
CA TRP A 216 26.75 9.58 -10.30
C TRP A 216 27.61 10.82 -10.56
N GLN A 217 27.52 11.44 -11.75
CA GLN A 217 28.20 12.71 -12.03
C GLN A 217 27.35 13.66 -12.88
N GLN A 218 26.54 14.50 -12.22
CA GLN A 218 26.68 15.97 -12.25
C GLN A 218 25.70 16.66 -11.29
#